data_AF-A0A2U2JBF8-F1
#
_entry.id   AF-A0A2U2JBF8-F1
#
_cell.length_a   1.000
_cell.length_b   1.000
_cell.length_c   1.000
_cell.angle_alpha   90.00
_cell.angle_beta   90.00
_cell.angle_gamma   90.00
#
_symmetry.space_group_name_H-M   'P 1'
#
loop_
_entity.id
_entity.type
_entity.pdbx_description
1 polymer ?
#
loop_
_entity_poly.entity_id
_entity_poly.type
_entity_poly.pdbx_seq_one_letter_code
_entity_poly.pdbx_strand_id
1 'polypeptide(L)'
;MQKKGIVKIVSNKRAWYERLLGAVFFSIATYSVIIFYINNGVAITEDYYKISFRVLAGLIVLVAFGIKFSRVLSHYFDLELNKYKAYWSVGPFGFGSWVNTNKLDRVSTFLNNKNYCEVNIWDVENNKYSITSFYEIDDAVNFGRELAIKLDIKFKERK
;
A
#
# COMPACT_ATOMS: atom_id res chain seq x y z
N MET A 1 -12.23 20.60 11.95
CA MET A 1 -11.46 21.35 10.93
C MET A 1 -11.54 20.60 9.60
N GLN A 2 -12.31 21.13 8.64
CA GLN A 2 -12.34 20.59 7.27
C GLN A 2 -10.99 20.89 6.60
N LYS A 3 -10.13 19.88 6.47
CA LYS A 3 -8.89 20.01 5.70
C LYS A 3 -9.25 19.99 4.22
N LYS A 4 -9.26 21.18 3.60
CA LYS A 4 -9.45 21.40 2.17
C LYS A 4 -8.15 21.26 1.37
N GLY A 5 -7.11 20.62 1.88
CA GLY A 5 -5.94 20.23 1.09
C GLY A 5 -6.19 18.90 0.41
N ILE A 6 -6.20 18.87 -0.93
CA ILE A 6 -6.44 17.66 -1.74
C ILE A 6 -5.50 16.55 -1.28
N VAL A 7 -6.06 15.53 -0.62
CA VAL A 7 -5.34 14.31 -0.25
C VAL A 7 -5.46 13.32 -1.40
N LYS A 8 -4.47 13.31 -2.28
CA LYS A 8 -4.46 12.34 -3.38
C LYS A 8 -3.93 10.99 -2.90
N ILE A 9 -4.73 9.94 -3.05
CA ILE A 9 -4.38 8.57 -2.69
C ILE A 9 -3.93 7.83 -3.94
N VAL A 10 -2.64 7.55 -4.05
CA VAL A 10 -2.14 6.57 -5.02
C VAL A 10 -2.00 5.24 -4.30
N SER A 11 -3.02 4.39 -4.45
CA SER A 11 -2.96 3.02 -3.94
C SER A 11 -2.38 2.11 -5.02
N ASN A 12 -1.37 1.32 -4.68
CA ASN A 12 -0.90 0.30 -5.60
C ASN A 12 -2.02 -0.73 -5.79
N LYS A 13 -2.52 -0.88 -7.03
CA LYS A 13 -3.65 -1.76 -7.33
C LYS A 13 -3.18 -3.20 -7.25
N ARG A 14 -3.45 -3.83 -6.12
CA ARG A 14 -3.12 -5.24 -5.91
C ARG A 14 -4.01 -6.15 -6.76
N ALA A 15 -3.45 -7.25 -7.25
CA ALA A 15 -4.20 -8.19 -8.08
C ALA A 15 -5.31 -8.87 -7.26
N TRP A 16 -6.42 -9.19 -7.92
CA TRP A 16 -7.59 -9.76 -7.25
C TRP A 16 -7.29 -11.13 -6.60
N TYR A 17 -6.42 -11.93 -7.22
CA TYR A 17 -6.04 -13.26 -6.72
C TYR A 17 -5.19 -13.19 -5.45
N GLU A 18 -4.37 -12.15 -5.26
CA GLU A 18 -3.61 -11.99 -4.02
C GLU A 18 -4.53 -11.72 -2.84
N ARG A 19 -5.60 -10.93 -3.05
CA ARG A 19 -6.61 -10.70 -2.02
C ARG A 19 -7.34 -11.99 -1.65
N LEU A 20 -7.68 -12.80 -2.65
CA LEU A 20 -8.28 -14.12 -2.45
C LEU A 20 -7.36 -15.03 -1.63
N LEU A 21 -6.08 -15.12 -1.99
CA LEU A 21 -5.09 -15.91 -1.25
C LEU A 21 -4.97 -15.45 0.20
N GLY A 22 -4.93 -14.13 0.44
CA GLY A 22 -4.94 -13.56 1.78
C GLY A 22 -6.14 -14.04 2.60
N ALA A 23 -7.34 -14.00 2.03
CA ALA A 23 -8.56 -14.49 2.67
C ALA A 23 -8.49 -15.99 2.98
N VAL A 24 -7.97 -16.81 2.06
CA VAL A 24 -7.80 -18.26 2.27
C VAL A 24 -6.87 -18.54 3.45
N PHE A 25 -5.72 -17.87 3.53
CA PHE A 25 -4.79 -18.07 4.66
C PHE A 25 -5.40 -17.70 6.01
N PHE A 26 -6.12 -16.58 6.10
CA PHE A 26 -6.79 -16.18 7.33
C PHE A 26 -7.94 -17.13 7.71
N SER A 27 -8.69 -17.64 6.73
CA SER A 27 -9.73 -18.64 6.95
C SER A 27 -9.16 -19.95 7.47
N ILE A 28 -8.07 -20.45 6.87
CA ILE A 28 -7.39 -21.68 7.34
C ILE A 28 -6.88 -21.49 8.77
N ALA A 29 -6.24 -20.35 9.07
CA ALA A 29 -5.76 -20.07 10.42
C ALA A 29 -6.91 -20.07 11.44
N THR A 30 -8.03 -19.41 11.11
CA THR A 30 -9.22 -19.37 11.98
C THR A 30 -9.81 -20.76 12.18
N TYR A 31 -9.92 -21.54 11.10
CA TYR A 31 -10.41 -22.92 11.15
C TYR A 31 -9.52 -23.82 12.00
N SER A 32 -8.19 -23.70 11.89
CA SER A 32 -7.24 -24.46 12.71
C SER A 32 -7.40 -24.17 14.21
N VAL A 33 -7.65 -22.91 14.59
CA VAL A 33 -7.93 -22.54 15.99
C VAL A 33 -9.23 -23.19 16.47
N ILE A 34 -10.30 -23.11 15.69
CA ILE A 34 -11.61 -23.68 16.04
C ILE A 34 -11.49 -25.19 16.24
N ILE A 35 -10.89 -25.90 15.28
CA ILE A 35 -10.68 -27.35 15.37
C ILE A 35 -9.82 -27.73 16.56
N PHE A 36 -8.77 -26.95 16.86
CA PHE A 36 -7.91 -27.22 18.00
C PHE A 36 -8.71 -27.25 19.31
N TYR A 37 -9.59 -26.25 19.54
CA TYR A 37 -10.41 -26.18 20.75
C TYR A 37 -11.54 -27.20 20.80
N ILE A 38 -12.11 -27.61 19.65
CA ILE A 38 -13.14 -28.66 19.62
C ILE A 38 -12.54 -30.02 19.96
N ASN A 39 -11.34 -30.31 19.45
CA ASN A 39 -10.73 -31.64 19.57
C ASN A 39 -9.83 -31.79 20.81
N ASN A 40 -9.40 -30.69 21.43
CA ASN A 40 -8.50 -30.73 22.59
C ASN A 40 -9.14 -29.94 23.75
N GLY A 41 -9.54 -30.67 24.79
CA GLY A 41 -9.93 -30.05 26.06
C GLY A 41 -8.77 -29.29 26.67
N VAL A 42 -9.05 -28.12 27.25
CA VAL A 42 -8.03 -27.32 27.93
C VAL A 42 -7.49 -28.09 29.13
N ALA A 43 -6.20 -28.40 29.12
CA ALA A 43 -5.53 -29.14 30.18
C ALA A 43 -4.16 -28.53 30.49
N ILE A 44 -3.75 -28.57 31.76
CA ILE A 44 -2.43 -28.11 32.21
C ILE A 44 -1.49 -29.32 32.18
N THR A 45 -1.24 -29.86 31.00
CA THR A 45 -0.36 -31.02 30.78
C THR A 45 0.70 -30.70 29.75
N GLU A 46 1.86 -31.34 29.86
CA GLU A 46 2.99 -31.13 28.94
C GLU A 46 2.59 -31.43 27.48
N ASP A 47 1.83 -32.50 27.25
CA ASP A 47 1.38 -32.89 25.92
C ASP A 47 0.43 -31.85 25.30
N TYR A 48 -0.44 -31.25 26.11
CA TYR A 48 -1.30 -30.15 25.67
C TYR A 48 -0.46 -28.95 25.21
N TYR A 49 0.58 -28.58 25.97
CA TYR A 49 1.49 -27.49 25.59
C TYR A 49 2.29 -27.83 24.32
N LYS A 50 2.80 -29.05 24.17
CA LYS A 50 3.51 -29.48 22.95
C LYS A 50 2.66 -29.33 21.70
N ILE A 51 1.40 -29.75 21.75
CA ILE A 51 0.47 -29.61 20.62
C ILE A 51 0.14 -28.13 20.40
N SER A 52 -0.13 -27.38 21.47
CA SER A 52 -0.40 -25.93 21.41
C SER A 52 0.72 -25.16 20.71
N PHE A 53 1.98 -25.45 21.04
CA PHE A 53 3.14 -24.81 20.38
C PHE A 53 3.25 -25.17 18.90
N ARG A 54 2.96 -26.42 18.52
CA ARG A 54 2.93 -26.81 17.09
C ARG A 54 1.84 -26.08 16.32
N VAL A 55 0.64 -25.99 16.90
CA VAL A 55 -0.47 -25.23 16.29
C VAL A 55 -0.10 -23.75 16.18
N LEU A 56 0.45 -23.16 17.25
CA LEU A 56 0.89 -21.77 17.26
C LEU A 56 1.94 -21.49 16.16
N ALA A 57 2.93 -22.35 16.01
CA ALA A 57 3.94 -22.21 14.96
C ALA A 57 3.29 -22.22 13.55
N GLY A 58 2.34 -23.14 13.31
CA GLY A 58 1.58 -23.18 12.07
C GLY A 58 0.74 -21.91 11.84
N LEU A 59 0.09 -21.40 12.89
CA LEU A 59 -0.70 -20.17 12.83
C LEU A 59 0.16 -18.96 12.50
N ILE A 60 1.37 -18.85 13.07
CA ILE A 60 2.31 -17.76 12.76
C ILE A 60 2.63 -17.76 11.26
N VAL A 61 2.89 -18.92 10.67
CA VAL A 61 3.18 -19.05 9.23
C VAL A 61 1.96 -18.65 8.39
N LEU A 62 0.78 -19.18 8.71
CA LEU A 62 -0.46 -18.87 7.98
C LEU A 62 -0.81 -17.39 8.05
N VAL A 63 -0.74 -16.78 9.23
CA VAL A 63 -1.00 -15.35 9.44
C VAL A 63 0.04 -14.49 8.73
N ALA A 64 1.31 -14.87 8.75
CA ALA A 64 2.36 -14.17 8.01
C ALA A 64 2.08 -14.15 6.49
N PHE A 65 1.65 -15.28 5.92
CA PHE A 65 1.21 -15.32 4.53
C PHE A 65 -0.05 -14.50 4.29
N GLY A 66 -1.05 -14.58 5.17
CA GLY A 66 -2.27 -13.76 5.11
C GLY A 66 -1.97 -12.26 5.07
N ILE A 67 -1.04 -11.79 5.92
CA ILE A 67 -0.55 -10.41 5.94
C ILE A 67 0.21 -10.09 4.65
N LYS A 68 1.14 -10.95 4.22
CA LYS A 68 1.92 -10.75 2.99
C LYS A 68 1.03 -10.54 1.78
N PHE A 69 -0.05 -11.30 1.65
CA PHE A 69 -0.99 -11.24 0.53
C PHE A 69 -2.07 -10.15 0.68
N SER A 70 -2.31 -9.67 1.90
CA SER A 70 -3.32 -8.63 2.18
C SER A 70 -2.75 -7.23 2.37
N ARG A 71 -1.43 -7.07 2.49
CA ARG A 71 -0.75 -5.77 2.64
C ARG A 71 -0.99 -4.88 1.41
N VAL A 72 -1.39 -3.64 1.64
CA VAL A 72 -1.56 -2.60 0.63
C VAL A 72 -0.69 -1.41 1.01
N LEU A 73 0.03 -0.86 0.05
CA LEU A 73 0.75 0.41 0.20
C LEU A 73 -0.03 1.50 -0.53
N SER A 74 -0.41 2.51 0.22
CA SER A 74 -1.10 3.70 -0.29
C SER A 74 -0.27 4.94 -0.01
N HIS A 75 -0.15 5.81 -1.00
CA HIS A 75 0.64 7.03 -0.93
C HIS A 75 -0.31 8.21 -0.81
N TYR A 76 -0.14 9.00 0.23
CA TYR A 76 -0.94 10.18 0.52
C TYR A 76 -0.07 11.42 0.32
N PHE A 77 -0.56 12.36 -0.48
CA PHE A 77 0.09 13.64 -0.71
C PHE A 77 -0.82 14.75 -0.18
N ASP A 78 -0.27 15.59 0.69
CA ASP A 78 -0.88 16.82 1.18
C ASP A 78 -0.13 17.99 0.54
N LEU A 79 -0.75 18.58 -0.49
CA LEU A 79 -0.17 19.64 -1.32
C LEU A 79 -0.18 21.00 -0.61
N GLU A 80 -0.97 21.19 0.45
CA GLU A 80 -0.99 22.45 1.20
C GLU A 80 0.14 22.50 2.22
N LEU A 81 0.36 21.38 2.90
CA LEU A 81 1.37 21.28 3.95
C LEU A 81 2.73 20.80 3.46
N ASN A 82 2.86 20.51 2.16
CA ASN A 82 4.04 19.85 1.56
C ASN A 82 4.45 18.62 2.37
N LYS A 83 3.47 17.73 2.60
CA LYS A 83 3.69 16.48 3.31
C LYS A 83 3.30 15.28 2.46
N TYR A 84 4.08 14.23 2.64
CA TYR A 84 3.88 12.93 2.01
C TYR A 84 3.81 11.85 3.08
N LYS A 85 2.94 10.86 2.89
CA LYS A 85 2.78 9.72 3.80
C LYS A 85 2.66 8.43 3.01
N ALA A 86 3.62 7.54 3.21
CA ALA A 86 3.49 6.12 2.90
C ALA A 86 2.62 5.46 3.98
N TYR A 87 1.49 4.89 3.58
CA TYR A 87 0.54 4.23 4.47
C TYR A 87 0.41 2.76 4.11
N TRP A 88 0.86 1.92 5.02
CA TRP A 88 0.72 0.47 4.93
C TRP A 88 -0.56 0.04 5.60
N SER A 89 -1.39 -0.73 4.93
CA SER A 89 -2.62 -1.28 5.51
C SER A 89 -2.78 -2.77 5.23
N VAL A 90 -3.47 -3.45 6.13
CA VAL A 90 -3.95 -4.83 5.99
C VAL A 90 -5.42 -4.79 6.42
N GLY A 91 -6.32 -4.79 5.45
CA GLY A 91 -7.74 -4.56 5.72
C GLY A 91 -7.99 -3.21 6.42
N PRO A 92 -8.70 -3.16 7.57
CA PRO A 92 -9.02 -1.92 8.27
C PRO A 92 -7.83 -1.36 9.08
N PHE A 93 -6.81 -2.17 9.35
CA PHE A 93 -5.66 -1.76 10.15
C PHE A 93 -4.58 -1.18 9.24
N GLY A 94 -3.98 -0.06 9.64
CA GLY A 94 -2.87 0.51 8.90
C GLY A 94 -2.04 1.50 9.70
N PHE A 95 -0.81 1.73 9.23
CA PHE A 95 0.18 2.59 9.85
C PHE A 95 0.94 3.39 8.80
N GLY A 96 1.35 4.59 9.17
CA GLY A 96 2.16 5.48 8.33
C GLY A 96 2.35 6.82 9.02
N SER A 97 3.49 7.45 8.78
CA SER A 97 3.82 8.78 9.32
C SER A 97 3.90 9.81 8.20
N TRP A 98 3.52 11.05 8.52
CA TRP A 98 3.71 12.17 7.62
C TRP A 98 5.18 12.59 7.63
N VAL A 99 5.75 12.74 6.45
CA VAL A 99 7.13 13.14 6.20
C VAL A 99 7.12 14.35 5.26
N ASN A 100 8.15 15.19 5.34
CA ASN A 100 8.30 16.34 4.46
C ASN A 100 8.56 15.91 3.00
N THR A 101 8.17 16.74 2.03
CA THR A 101 8.32 16.47 0.58
C THR A 101 9.76 16.44 0.09
N ASN A 102 10.76 16.77 0.92
CA ASN A 102 12.19 16.68 0.59
C ASN A 102 12.65 15.26 0.17
N LYS A 103 11.82 14.24 0.35
CA LYS A 103 12.05 12.88 -0.16
C LYS A 103 11.61 12.70 -1.61
N LEU A 104 10.92 13.66 -2.21
CA LEU A 104 10.49 13.67 -3.60
C LEU A 104 11.58 14.33 -4.46
N ASP A 105 11.89 13.75 -5.62
CA ASP A 105 12.91 14.26 -6.53
C ASP A 105 12.28 15.08 -7.67
N ARG A 106 11.29 14.51 -8.37
CA ARG A 106 10.75 15.10 -9.60
C ARG A 106 9.34 14.65 -9.92
N VAL A 107 8.62 15.47 -10.69
CA VAL A 107 7.42 15.07 -11.45
C VAL A 107 7.82 14.82 -12.90
N SER A 108 7.28 13.77 -13.52
CA SER A 108 7.52 13.48 -14.94
C SER A 108 6.26 13.05 -15.67
N THR A 109 6.18 13.37 -16.96
CA THR A 109 5.16 12.84 -17.88
C THR A 109 5.72 11.70 -18.74
N PHE A 110 4.93 10.66 -19.01
CA PHE A 110 5.33 9.53 -19.85
C PHE A 110 4.14 8.98 -20.65
N LEU A 111 4.32 8.69 -21.94
CA LEU A 111 3.29 8.06 -22.77
C LEU A 111 3.31 6.54 -22.59
N ASN A 112 2.22 5.98 -22.07
CA ASN A 112 2.04 4.53 -21.98
C ASN A 112 1.70 3.93 -23.35
N ASN A 113 1.89 2.62 -23.51
CA ASN A 113 1.59 1.82 -24.70
C ASN A 113 0.12 1.88 -25.16
N LYS A 114 -0.77 2.47 -24.35
CA LYS A 114 -2.19 2.70 -24.64
C LYS A 114 -2.49 4.13 -25.11
N ASN A 115 -1.46 4.90 -25.50
CA ASN A 115 -1.54 6.31 -25.90
C ASN A 115 -2.06 7.27 -24.82
N TYR A 116 -1.97 6.89 -23.54
CA TYR A 116 -2.25 7.80 -22.43
C TYR A 116 -0.95 8.41 -21.89
N CYS A 117 -0.97 9.71 -21.60
CA CYS A 117 0.13 10.42 -20.95
C CYS A 117 -0.02 10.35 -19.43
N GLU A 118 0.82 9.56 -18.77
CA GLU A 118 0.89 9.39 -17.32
C GLU A 118 1.70 10.49 -16.65
N VAL A 119 1.16 11.09 -15.60
CA VAL A 119 1.89 11.98 -14.69
C VAL A 119 2.34 11.17 -13.48
N ASN A 120 3.64 11.23 -13.19
CA ASN A 120 4.26 10.44 -12.13
C ASN A 120 5.12 11.31 -11.22
N ILE A 121 5.10 11.02 -9.91
CA ILE A 121 6.07 11.57 -8.94
C ILE A 121 7.15 10.52 -8.71
N TRP A 122 8.40 10.96 -8.63
CA TRP A 122 9.54 10.13 -8.26
C TRP A 122 10.08 10.58 -6.92
N ASP A 123 10.49 9.63 -6.10
CA ASP A 123 11.29 9.90 -4.90
C ASP A 123 12.80 9.90 -5.20
N VAL A 124 13.57 10.31 -4.21
CA VAL A 124 15.05 10.29 -4.24
C VAL A 124 15.64 8.87 -4.37
N GLU A 125 14.84 7.84 -4.07
CA GLU A 125 15.20 6.42 -4.23
C GLU A 125 14.80 5.87 -5.62
N ASN A 126 14.34 6.72 -6.54
CA ASN A 126 13.82 6.37 -7.88
C ASN A 126 12.57 5.46 -7.88
N ASN A 127 11.78 5.44 -6.81
CA ASN A 127 10.45 4.83 -6.82
C ASN A 127 9.47 5.71 -7.60
N LYS A 128 8.74 5.10 -8.56
CA LYS A 128 7.73 5.76 -9.39
C LYS A 128 6.34 5.66 -8.76
N TYR A 129 5.67 6.79 -8.59
CA TYR A 129 4.28 6.88 -8.13
C TYR A 129 3.39 7.48 -9.21
N SER A 130 2.49 6.66 -9.79
CA SER A 130 1.57 7.13 -10.82
C SER A 130 0.41 7.91 -10.23
N ILE A 131 0.27 9.17 -10.65
CA ILE A 131 -0.68 10.12 -10.09
C ILE A 131 -1.96 10.09 -10.89
N THR A 132 -1.87 10.25 -12.20
CA THR A 132 -3.01 10.27 -13.11
C THR A 132 -2.54 10.02 -14.54
N SER A 133 -3.48 9.77 -15.45
CA SER A 133 -3.22 9.64 -16.86
C SER A 133 -4.23 10.48 -17.65
N PHE A 134 -3.76 11.18 -18.67
CA PHE A 134 -4.58 11.97 -19.59
C PHE A 134 -4.49 11.38 -20.98
N TYR A 135 -5.51 11.64 -21.81
CA TYR A 135 -5.45 11.31 -23.23
C TYR A 135 -4.59 12.32 -23.98
N GLU A 136 -4.78 13.61 -23.70
CA GLU A 136 -4.00 14.70 -24.29
C GLU A 136 -2.66 14.90 -23.56
N ILE A 137 -1.59 15.10 -24.33
CA ILE A 137 -0.24 15.28 -23.79
C ILE A 137 -0.14 16.64 -23.09
N ASP A 138 -0.70 17.68 -23.69
CA ASP A 138 -0.64 19.04 -23.15
C ASP A 138 -1.31 19.14 -21.79
N ASP A 139 -2.46 18.48 -21.61
CA ASP A 139 -3.13 18.37 -20.30
C ASP A 139 -2.23 17.73 -19.24
N ALA A 140 -1.56 16.62 -19.58
CA ALA A 140 -0.64 15.95 -18.68
C ALA A 140 0.58 16.81 -18.34
N VAL A 141 1.13 17.54 -19.31
CA VAL A 141 2.28 18.43 -19.13
C VAL A 141 1.89 19.62 -18.25
N ASN A 142 0.76 20.26 -18.52
CA ASN A 142 0.27 21.38 -17.72
C ASN A 142 -0.02 20.96 -16.29
N PHE A 143 -0.75 19.85 -16.10
CA PHE A 143 -1.00 19.30 -14.78
C PHE A 143 0.29 18.90 -14.05
N GLY A 144 1.24 18.27 -14.75
CA GLY A 144 2.53 17.86 -14.20
C GLY A 144 3.38 19.06 -13.76
N ARG A 145 3.37 20.15 -14.53
CA ARG A 145 4.08 21.40 -14.21
C ARG A 145 3.48 22.08 -12.98
N GLU A 146 2.15 22.20 -12.91
CA GLU A 146 1.47 22.72 -11.73
C GLU A 146 1.75 21.89 -10.47
N LEU A 147 1.75 20.56 -10.61
CA LEU A 147 2.02 19.65 -9.51
C LEU A 147 3.47 19.81 -8.99
N ALA A 148 4.43 19.98 -9.90
CA ALA A 148 5.83 20.20 -9.55
C ALA A 148 6.03 21.53 -8.80
N ILE A 149 5.36 22.60 -9.25
CA ILE A 149 5.38 23.91 -8.57
C ILE A 149 4.80 23.80 -7.16
N LYS A 150 3.65 23.14 -6.99
CA LYS A 150 3.01 22.97 -5.68
C LYS A 150 3.88 22.18 -4.69
N LEU A 151 4.57 21.15 -5.18
CA LEU A 151 5.43 20.29 -4.37
C LEU A 151 6.84 20.85 -4.15
N ASP A 152 7.19 21.98 -4.79
CA ASP A 152 8.53 22.56 -4.82
C ASP A 152 9.62 21.57 -5.29
N ILE A 153 9.32 20.84 -6.38
CA ILE A 153 10.24 19.86 -6.99
C ILE A 153 10.37 20.07 -8.49
N LYS A 154 11.38 19.43 -9.10
CA LYS A 154 11.67 19.62 -10.53
C LYS A 154 10.61 18.96 -11.41
N PHE A 155 10.22 19.64 -12.49
CA PHE A 155 9.44 19.02 -13.56
C PHE A 155 10.38 18.51 -14.66
N LYS A 156 10.23 17.25 -15.03
CA LYS A 156 10.94 16.64 -16.16
C LYS A 156 9.94 16.30 -17.25
N GLU A 157 9.86 17.19 -18.23
CA GLU A 157 9.09 16.95 -19.44
C GLU A 157 9.74 15.85 -20.28
N ARG A 158 8.91 15.04 -20.93
CA ARG A 158 9.39 14.08 -21.91
C ARG A 158 10.00 14.84 -23.11
N LYS A 159 11.14 14.36 -23.61
CA LYS A 159 11.59 14.63 -24.98
C LYS A 159 11.11 13.51 -25.89
#